data_AF-A0A939AEP9-F1
#
_entry.id   AF-A0A939AEP9-F1
#
_cell.length_a   1.000
_cell.length_b   1.000
_cell.length_c   1.000
_cell.angle_alpha   90.00
_cell.angle_beta   90.00
_cell.angle_gamma   90.00
#
_symmetry.space_group_name_H-M   'P 1'
#
loop_
_entity.id
_entity.type
_entity.pdbx_description
1 polymer ?
#
loop_
_entity_poly.entity_id
_entity_poly.type
_entity_poly.pdbx_seq_one_letter_code
_entity_poly.pdbx_strand_id
1 'polypeptide(L)' 'MKTASCRVDKYINHKLDKEYETILHVILTNQCNCFLHIFDIKQEGTQITITLAIGNNFDADLAKYQLLALPS' A
#
# COMPACT_ATOMS: atom_id res chain seq x y z
N MET A 1 6.95 4.47 11.40
CA MET A 1 6.66 3.91 10.06
C MET A 1 7.70 4.47 9.09
N LYS A 2 8.50 3.64 8.42
CA LYS A 2 9.52 4.11 7.47
C LYS A 2 8.81 4.61 6.21
N THR A 3 9.01 5.86 5.84
CA THR A 3 8.50 6.41 4.57
C THR A 3 9.28 5.79 3.41
N ALA A 4 8.58 5.20 2.44
CA ALA A 4 9.22 4.61 1.26
C ALA A 4 9.64 5.70 0.27
N SER A 5 10.82 5.53 -0.34
CA SER A 5 11.31 6.42 -1.39
C SER A 5 10.82 5.96 -2.76
N CYS A 6 10.17 6.85 -3.51
CA CYS A 6 9.73 6.50 -4.86
C CYS A 6 10.87 6.36 -5.88
N ARG A 7 12.10 6.77 -5.53
CA ARG A 7 13.26 6.67 -6.42
C ARG A 7 14.03 5.36 -6.25
N VAL A 8 13.92 4.74 -5.07
CA VAL A 8 14.78 3.61 -4.67
C VAL A 8 13.95 2.35 -4.42
N ASP A 9 12.82 2.49 -3.74
CA ASP A 9 11.98 1.35 -3.39
C ASP A 9 11.14 0.93 -4.59
N LYS A 10 10.95 -0.38 -4.75
CA LYS A 10 10.04 -0.96 -5.76
C LYS A 10 8.67 -1.32 -5.18
N TYR A 11 8.65 -1.61 -3.87
CA TYR A 11 7.48 -2.10 -3.17
C TYR A 11 7.35 -1.45 -1.79
N ILE A 12 6.11 -1.28 -1.35
CA ILE A 12 5.74 -0.84 -0.01
C ILE A 12 4.87 -1.94 0.60
N ASN A 13 5.31 -2.54 1.70
CA ASN A 13 4.49 -3.49 2.45
C ASN A 13 3.79 -2.76 3.59
N HIS A 14 2.48 -2.60 3.47
CA HIS A 14 1.63 -1.93 4.44
C HIS A 14 0.80 -2.97 5.21
N LYS A 15 1.13 -3.18 6.49
CA LYS A 15 0.28 -3.97 7.38
C LYS A 15 -0.87 -3.11 7.87
N LEU A 16 -2.10 -3.60 7.76
CA LEU A 16 -3.24 -2.92 8.37
C LEU A 16 -3.11 -3.01 9.90
N ASP A 17 -3.39 -1.91 10.60
CA ASP A 17 -3.31 -1.85 12.06
C ASP A 17 -4.38 -2.73 12.74
N LYS A 18 -5.48 -2.99 12.03
CA LYS A 18 -6.56 -3.85 12.48
C LYS A 18 -6.42 -5.25 11.90
N GLU A 19 -6.89 -6.21 12.67
CA GLU A 19 -7.07 -7.59 12.26
C GLU A 19 -8.43 -7.82 11.61
N TYR A 20 -8.48 -8.76 10.66
CA TYR A 20 -9.65 -9.07 9.87
C TYR A 20 -9.72 -10.58 9.61
N GLU A 21 -10.91 -11.16 9.73
CA GLU A 21 -11.12 -12.59 9.49
C GLU A 21 -11.14 -12.94 8.00
N THR A 22 -11.41 -11.96 7.13
CA THR A 22 -11.51 -12.15 5.68
C THR A 22 -10.73 -11.08 4.92
N ILE A 23 -10.38 -11.39 3.67
CA ILE A 23 -9.78 -10.42 2.76
C ILE A 23 -10.80 -9.31 2.45
N LEU A 24 -10.32 -8.08 2.54
CA LEU A 24 -11.13 -6.87 2.42
C LEU A 24 -11.07 -6.30 1.01
N HIS A 25 -12.09 -5.53 0.66
CA HIS A 25 -11.97 -4.62 -0.47
C HIS A 25 -11.09 -3.42 -0.05
N VAL A 26 -10.01 -3.16 -0.78
CA VAL A 26 -9.05 -2.10 -0.46
C VAL A 26 -9.03 -1.05 -1.56
N ILE A 27 -9.20 0.21 -1.17
CA ILE A 27 -9.11 1.36 -2.07
C ILE A 27 -7.82 2.13 -1.76
N LEU A 28 -6.99 2.34 -2.78
CA LEU A 28 -5.79 3.15 -2.71
C LEU A 28 -6.07 4.57 -3.21
N THR A 29 -5.83 5.56 -2.35
CA THR A 29 -5.80 6.96 -2.74
C THR A 29 -4.35 7.44 -2.78
N ASN A 30 -3.86 7.70 -3.99
CA ASN A 30 -2.53 8.25 -4.19
C ASN A 30 -2.51 9.76 -3.87
N GLN A 31 -1.54 10.20 -3.05
CA GLN A 31 -1.40 11.58 -2.59
C GLN A 31 -0.01 12.16 -2.89
N CYS A 32 0.74 11.52 -3.80
CA CYS A 32 1.98 12.06 -4.33
C CYS A 32 2.01 11.91 -5.85
N ASN A 33 3.03 12.50 -6.48
CA ASN A 33 3.22 12.39 -7.92
C ASN A 33 3.87 11.05 -8.33
N CYS A 34 4.00 10.05 -7.45
CA CYS A 34 4.51 8.72 -7.83
C CYS A 34 3.38 7.83 -8.31
N PHE A 35 3.57 6.98 -9.32
CA PHE A 35 2.56 5.96 -9.62
C PHE A 35 2.60 4.84 -8.57
N LEU A 36 1.54 4.73 -7.78
CA LEU A 36 1.33 3.69 -6.80
C LEU A 36 0.11 2.87 -7.22
N HIS A 37 0.23 1.55 -7.15
CA HIS A 37 -0.91 0.64 -7.36
C HIS A 37 -0.83 -0.54 -6.40
N ILE A 38 -1.99 -1.11 -6.07
CA ILE A 38 -2.07 -2.33 -5.27
C ILE A 38 -1.56 -3.47 -6.16
N PHE A 39 -0.50 -4.11 -5.70
CA PHE A 39 0.12 -5.25 -6.39
C PHE A 39 -0.41 -6.56 -5.84
N ASP A 40 -0.52 -6.68 -4.52
CA ASP A 40 -1.01 -7.88 -3.84
C ASP A 40 -1.68 -7.52 -2.51
N ILE A 41 -2.58 -8.39 -2.05
CA ILE A 41 -3.21 -8.34 -0.74
C ILE A 41 -3.13 -9.75 -0.15
N LYS A 42 -2.33 -9.91 0.91
CA LYS A 42 -2.10 -11.19 1.55
C LYS A 42 -2.66 -11.19 2.98
N GLN A 43 -3.32 -12.29 3.34
CA GLN A 43 -3.77 -12.58 4.70
C GLN A 43 -2.91 -13.69 5.31
N GLU A 44 -2.40 -13.44 6.52
CA GLU A 44 -1.69 -14.43 7.35
C GLU A 44 -2.39 -14.49 8.71
N GLY A 45 -3.19 -15.55 8.93
CA GLY A 45 -4.12 -15.57 10.07
C GLY A 45 -5.17 -14.47 9.92
N THR A 46 -5.24 -13.55 10.89
CA THR A 46 -6.11 -12.37 10.85
C THR A 46 -5.38 -11.09 10.42
N GLN A 47 -4.07 -11.16 10.17
CA GLN A 47 -3.27 -10.01 9.76
C GLN A 47 -3.32 -9.84 8.25
N ILE A 48 -3.72 -8.64 7.80
CA ILE A 48 -3.68 -8.26 6.39
C ILE A 48 -2.42 -7.44 6.10
N THR A 49 -1.72 -7.78 5.01
CA THR A 49 -0.63 -6.99 4.43
C THR A 49 -0.98 -6.63 2.99
N ILE A 50 -0.92 -5.35 2.66
CA ILE A 50 -1.13 -4.81 1.32
C ILE A 50 0.23 -4.43 0.76
N THR A 51 0.57 -4.99 -0.40
CA THR A 51 1.79 -4.63 -1.12
C THR A 51 1.44 -3.64 -2.21
N LEU A 52 2.03 -2.44 -2.14
CA LEU A 52 1.95 -1.44 -3.20
C LEU A 52 3.21 -1.52 -4.05
N ALA A 53 3.07 -1.54 -5.36
CA ALA A 53 4.20 -1.39 -6.27
C ALA A 53 4.37 0.08 -6.67
N ILE A 54 5.63 0.50 -6.79
CA ILE A 54 6.03 1.84 -7.21
C ILE A 54 6.44 1.76 -8.69
N GLY A 55 5.75 2.51 -9.54
CA GLY A 55 6.07 2.63 -10.96
C GLY A 55 7.28 3.55 -11.22
N ASN A 56 7.84 3.46 -12.43
CA ASN A 56 8.99 4.27 -12.85
C ASN A 56 8.56 5.66 -13.40
N ASN A 57 9.43 6.67 -13.23
CA ASN A 57 9.40 8.03 -13.81
C ASN A 57 8.44 9.04 -13.18
N PHE A 58 8.76 9.53 -11.98
CA PHE A 58 7.94 10.50 -11.25
C PHE A 58 8.77 11.49 -10.42
N ASP A 59 8.23 12.69 -10.21
CA ASP A 59 8.96 13.80 -9.56
C ASP A 59 8.99 13.72 -8.02
N ALA A 60 8.17 12.87 -7.41
CA ALA A 60 8.08 12.81 -5.95
C ALA A 60 9.19 11.92 -5.34
N ASP A 61 9.81 12.39 -4.27
CA ASP A 61 10.91 11.68 -3.60
C ASP A 61 10.41 10.60 -2.63
N LEU A 62 9.25 10.84 -2.01
CA LEU A 62 8.64 9.99 -0.99
C LEU A 62 7.21 9.59 -1.38
N ALA A 63 6.87 8.34 -1.11
CA ALA A 63 5.52 7.83 -1.31
C ALA A 63 4.57 8.42 -0.26
N LYS A 64 3.41 8.91 -0.71
CA LYS A 64 2.33 9.38 0.15
C LYS A 64 1.01 8.85 -0.39
N TYR A 65 0.29 8.14 0.46
CA TYR A 65 -0.96 7.47 0.07
C TYR A 65 -1.85 7.26 1.29
N GLN A 66 -3.10 6.91 1.03
CA GLN A 66 -4.05 6.43 2.02
C GLN A 66 -4.67 5.13 1.52
N LEU A 67 -4.89 4.19 2.44
CA LEU A 67 -5.61 2.95 2.19
C LEU A 67 -6.92 2.98 2.97
N LEU A 68 -8.03 2.74 2.27
CA LEU A 68 -9.32 2.49 2.89
C LEU A 68 -9.63 1.01 2.75
N ALA A 69 -9.78 0.33 3.89
CA ALA A 69 -10.14 -1.08 3.97
C ALA A 69 -11.62 -1.20 4.32
N LEU A 70 -12.39 -1.83 3.44
CA LEU A 70 -13.83 -2.04 3.58
C LEU A 70 -14.11 -3.51 3.94
N PRO A 71 -14.67 -3.80 5.12
CA PRO A 71 -15.17 -5.12 5.45
C PRO A 71 -16.30 -5.50 4.49
N SER A 72 -16.31 -6.78 4.12
CA SER A 72 -17.38 -7.40 3.33
C SER A 72 -18.64 -7.59 4.15
#